data_AF-A0A952EV21-F1
#
_entry.id   AF-A0A952EV21-F1
#
_cell.length_a   1.000
_cell.length_b   1.000
_cell.length_c   1.000
_cell.angle_alpha   90.00
_cell.angle_beta   90.00
_cell.angle_gamma   90.00
#
_symmetry.space_group_name_H-M   'P 1'
#
loop_
_entity.id
_entity.type
_entity.pdbx_description
1 polymer ?
#
loop_
_entity_poly.entity_id
_entity_poly.type
_entity_poly.pdbx_seq_one_letter_code
_entity_poly.pdbx_strand_id
1 'polypeptide(L)' 'MSNPTLRVLADLPLRPVSLSESTLILIDCQNTYTRGIMELEGVQEALDEAAALLDRAR' A
#
# COMPACT_ATOMS: atom_id res chain seq x y z
N MET A 1 -21.48 7.44 -17.14
CA MET A 1 -22.15 6.62 -16.10
C MET A 1 -21.33 6.72 -14.82
N SER A 2 -21.95 6.91 -13.66
CA SER A 2 -21.21 6.85 -12.40
C SER A 2 -21.04 5.38 -11.97
N ASN A 3 -19.83 5.01 -11.54
CA ASN A 3 -19.51 3.72 -10.93
C ASN A 3 -19.14 3.97 -9.45
N PRO A 4 -20.12 4.26 -8.57
CA PRO A 4 -19.83 4.57 -7.18
C PRO A 4 -19.28 3.32 -6.45
N THR A 5 -18.29 3.52 -5.59
CA THR A 5 -17.80 2.44 -4.71
C THR A 5 -18.82 2.19 -3.59
N LEU A 6 -18.78 1.02 -2.95
CA LEU A 6 -19.61 0.73 -1.76
C LEU A 6 -19.43 1.77 -0.65
N ARG A 7 -18.22 2.34 -0.56
CA ARG A 7 -17.89 3.38 0.42
C ARG A 7 -18.63 4.69 0.16
N VAL A 8 -18.81 5.04 -1.10
CA VAL A 8 -19.63 6.18 -1.54
C VAL A 8 -21.11 5.89 -1.27
N LEU A 9 -21.58 4.68 -1.60
CA LEU A 9 -22.98 4.29 -1.36
C LEU A 9 -23.35 4.21 0.12
N ALA A 10 -22.37 4.00 0.99
CA ALA A 10 -22.54 3.92 2.44
C ALA A 10 -22.23 5.26 3.17
N ASP A 11 -22.06 6.37 2.45
CA ASP A 11 -21.73 7.69 3.01
C ASP A 11 -20.51 7.70 3.96
N LEU A 12 -19.52 6.84 3.69
CA LEU A 12 -18.31 6.72 4.51
C LEU A 12 -17.27 7.80 4.15
N PRO A 13 -16.46 8.31 5.12
CA PRO A 13 -15.57 9.45 4.90
C PRO A 13 -14.54 9.23 3.79
N LEU A 14 -14.65 9.92 2.66
CA LEU A 14 -13.86 9.58 1.48
C LEU A 14 -12.35 9.87 1.57
N ARG A 15 -11.93 10.69 2.53
CA ARG A 15 -10.53 11.09 2.68
C ARG A 15 -9.76 10.08 3.54
N PRO A 16 -8.61 9.55 3.09
CA PRO A 16 -7.71 8.77 3.95
C PRO A 16 -7.20 9.59 5.14
N VAL A 17 -6.89 8.90 6.25
CA VAL A 17 -6.23 9.50 7.42
C VAL A 17 -4.80 9.96 7.08
N SER A 18 -4.31 10.95 7.82
CA SER A 18 -2.95 11.43 7.67
C SER A 18 -1.94 10.39 8.13
N LEU A 19 -0.73 10.41 7.57
CA LEU A 19 0.35 9.49 7.99
C LEU A 19 0.72 9.69 9.47
N SER A 20 0.69 10.93 9.96
CA SER A 20 0.97 11.29 11.36
C SER A 20 -0.04 10.76 12.38
N GLU A 21 -1.23 10.36 11.93
CA GLU A 21 -2.29 9.78 12.77
C GLU A 21 -2.45 8.27 12.52
N SER A 22 -1.48 7.65 11.84
CA SER A 22 -1.55 6.26 11.40
C SER A 22 -0.34 5.45 11.86
N THR A 23 -0.47 4.13 11.84
CA THR A 23 0.65 3.19 11.96
C THR A 23 0.95 2.58 10.60
N LEU A 24 2.21 2.59 10.19
CA LEU A 24 2.66 1.90 8.98
C LEU A 24 2.82 0.40 9.23
N ILE A 25 2.21 -0.42 8.37
CA ILE A 25 2.36 -1.89 8.36
C ILE A 25 2.95 -2.28 7.01
N LEU A 26 4.15 -2.87 7.00
CA LEU A 26 4.76 -3.46 5.81
C LEU A 26 4.48 -4.97 5.83
N ILE A 27 3.75 -5.45 4.82
CA ILE A 27 3.35 -6.86 4.74
C ILE A 27 4.33 -7.57 3.80
N ASP A 28 5.02 -8.57 4.33
CA ASP A 28 5.78 -9.56 3.57
C ASP A 28 6.78 -8.99 2.55
N CYS A 29 7.49 -7.91 2.89
CA CYS A 29 8.64 -7.40 2.15
C CYS A 29 9.86 -8.33 2.30
N GLN A 30 9.76 -9.56 1.82
CA GLN A 30 10.75 -10.62 1.95
C GLN A 30 11.40 -10.96 0.61
N ASN A 31 12.66 -11.41 0.64
CA ASN A 31 13.41 -11.86 -0.53
C ASN A 31 12.74 -13.01 -1.32
N THR A 32 11.84 -13.76 -0.68
CA THR A 32 11.05 -14.82 -1.33
C THR A 32 10.30 -14.30 -2.55
N TYR A 33 9.88 -13.04 -2.53
CA TYR A 33 9.08 -12.43 -3.58
C TYR A 33 9.90 -11.69 -4.64
N THR A 34 11.22 -11.61 -4.48
CA THR A 34 12.07 -10.82 -5.39
C THR A 34 12.77 -11.66 -6.46
N ARG A 35 12.64 -12.99 -6.41
CA ARG A 35 13.31 -13.91 -7.34
C ARG A 35 12.77 -15.34 -7.26
N GLY A 36 12.90 -16.07 -8.36
CA GLY A 36 12.59 -17.51 -8.40
C GLY A 36 11.09 -17.80 -8.53
N ILE A 37 10.65 -18.98 -8.10
CA ILE A 37 9.27 -19.45 -8.36
C ILE A 37 8.16 -18.57 -7.75
N MET A 38 8.50 -17.79 -6.73
CA MET A 38 7.58 -16.90 -6.01
C MET A 38 7.81 -15.43 -6.38
N GLU A 39 8.63 -15.14 -7.40
CA GLU A 39 8.89 -13.78 -7.85
C GLU A 39 7.60 -13.09 -8.31
N LEU A 40 7.35 -11.90 -7.77
CA LEU A 40 6.19 -11.10 -8.11
C LEU A 40 6.54 -10.10 -9.21
N GLU A 41 5.58 -9.89 -10.12
CA GLU A 41 5.68 -8.86 -11.14
C GLU A 41 5.68 -7.45 -10.48
N GLY A 42 6.63 -6.60 -10.86
CA GLY A 42 6.75 -5.24 -10.33
C GLY A 42 7.22 -5.15 -8.87
N VAL A 43 7.81 -6.22 -8.32
CA VAL A 43 8.21 -6.28 -6.91
C VAL A 43 9.29 -5.25 -6.55
N GLN A 44 10.20 -4.94 -7.46
CA GLN A 44 11.27 -4.00 -7.16
C GLN A 44 10.73 -2.58 -7.03
N GLU A 45 9.87 -2.15 -7.96
CA GLU A 45 9.21 -0.85 -7.90
C GLU A 45 8.32 -0.71 -6.65
N ALA A 46 7.62 -1.79 -6.27
CA ALA A 46 6.84 -1.82 -5.04
C ALA A 46 7.70 -1.70 -3.77
N LEU A 47 8.87 -2.33 -3.74
CA LEU A 47 9.82 -2.22 -2.62
C LEU A 47 10.45 -0.83 -2.53
N ASP A 48 10.72 -0.18 -3.67
CA ASP A 48 11.25 1.19 -3.71
C ASP A 48 10.24 2.19 -3.10
N GLU A 49 8.95 2.07 -3.44
CA GLU A 49 7.87 2.88 -2.84
C GLU A 49 7.66 2.56 -1.36
N ALA A 50 7.77 1.28 -0.96
CA ALA A 50 7.71 0.89 0.44
C ALA A 50 8.85 1.50 1.25
N ALA A 51 10.07 1.56 0.69
CA ALA A 51 11.20 2.22 1.31
C ALA A 51 10.97 3.73 1.46
N ALA A 52 10.47 4.40 0.42
CA ALA A 52 10.15 5.83 0.47
C ALA A 52 9.07 6.15 1.53
N LEU A 53 8.05 5.29 1.67
CA LEU A 53 7.02 5.45 2.69
C LEU A 53 7.57 5.19 4.10
N LEU A 54 8.44 4.19 4.25
CA LEU A 54 9.09 3.88 5.53
C LEU A 54 10.00 5.01 6.00
N ASP A 55 10.75 5.64 5.10
CA ASP A 55 11.60 6.79 5.42
C ASP A 55 10.78 8.00 5.85
N ARG A 56 9.57 8.18 5.32
CA ARG A 56 8.64 9.25 5.75
C ARG A 56 7.97 8.96 7.10
N ALA A 57 7.92 7.69 7.50
CA ALA A 57 7.27 7.26 8.74
C ALA A 57 8.24 7.13 9.93
N ARG A 58 9.55 7.21 9.68
CA ARG A 58 10.62 7.20 10.68
C ARG A 58 11.01 8.61 11.11
#